data_AF-X6FY16-F1
#
_entry.id   AF-X6FY16-F1
#
_cell.length_a   1.000
_cell.length_b   1.000
_cell.length_c   1.000
_cell.angle_alpha   90.00
_cell.angle_beta   90.00
_cell.angle_gamma   90.00
#
_symmetry.space_group_name_H-M   'P 1'
#
loop_
_entity.id
_entity.type
_entity.pdbx_description
1 polymer ?
#
loop_
_entity_poly.entity_id
_entity_poly.type
_entity_poly.pdbx_seq_one_letter_code
_entity_poly.pdbx_strand_id
1 'polypeptide(L)'
;MTAFFGSVIAVLLLCLFSFSTFYVISLVVENCRSMPVCEPASPLFGDGFKYVVTTVGGLVSALVIAHLTVTEPGNAPTVGSFAPESKAAVYATNTVVVLYLLAWIATGLAALVVGVMLYPKASSTLSDIGSTWLGLAVSAAYAYFGIRPSSDRRVGGGPATFTTGDLSQGQKVPNASEVVTCGPITKKITRTDPEFAGLVTNTNAKIVFKDEENTGADRMMTPRLKSKLDSLANVVASEWPGAKLRVTEAWDEDNEHADASLHYEGRAADLTTNPVDGAKLGRLARLAVDAGCDWVFFEDSSHIHVSVKAG
;
A
#
# COMPACT_ATOMS: atom_id res chain seq x y z
N MET A 1 -8.10 2.75 -26.67
CA MET A 1 -6.77 2.79 -27.33
C MET A 1 -5.61 2.74 -26.33
N THR A 2 -5.66 3.49 -25.21
CA THR A 2 -4.60 3.53 -24.18
C THR A 2 -4.31 2.17 -23.51
N ALA A 3 -5.31 1.37 -23.16
CA ALA A 3 -5.10 0.07 -22.52
C ALA A 3 -4.62 -1.05 -23.48
N PHE A 4 -4.89 -0.93 -24.80
CA PHE A 4 -4.31 -1.81 -25.81
C PHE A 4 -2.80 -1.53 -25.98
N PHE A 5 -2.44 -0.24 -26.00
CA PHE A 5 -1.05 0.18 -26.09
C PHE A 5 -0.20 -0.29 -24.90
N GLY A 6 -0.76 -0.20 -23.68
CA GLY A 6 -0.08 -0.70 -22.48
C GLY A 6 0.16 -2.21 -22.49
N SER A 7 -0.81 -2.99 -22.97
CA SER A 7 -0.71 -4.46 -23.05
C SER A 7 0.34 -4.92 -24.08
N VAL A 8 0.40 -4.26 -25.24
CA VAL A 8 1.41 -4.57 -26.28
C VAL A 8 2.82 -4.24 -25.78
N ILE A 9 3.00 -3.08 -25.15
CA ILE A 9 4.29 -2.69 -24.57
C ILE A 9 4.73 -3.70 -23.50
N ALA A 10 3.83 -4.12 -22.62
CA ALA A 10 4.12 -5.10 -21.59
C ALA A 10 4.72 -6.38 -22.19
N VAL A 11 4.07 -6.94 -23.21
CA VAL A 11 4.52 -8.16 -23.89
C VAL A 11 5.88 -7.95 -24.56
N LEU A 12 6.09 -6.82 -25.23
CA LEU A 12 7.38 -6.49 -25.85
C LEU A 12 8.52 -6.41 -24.83
N LEU A 13 8.27 -5.78 -23.68
CA LEU A 13 9.25 -5.69 -22.59
C LEU A 13 9.55 -7.08 -22.01
N LEU A 14 8.55 -7.94 -21.83
CA LEU A 14 8.76 -9.30 -21.35
C LEU A 14 9.54 -10.16 -22.35
N CYS A 15 9.26 -10.03 -23.66
CA CYS A 15 10.02 -10.70 -24.72
C CYS A 15 11.48 -10.26 -24.68
N LEU A 16 11.73 -8.95 -24.57
CA LEU A 16 13.09 -8.39 -24.51
C LEU A 16 13.83 -8.87 -23.25
N PHE A 17 13.19 -8.83 -22.08
CA PHE A 17 13.74 -9.35 -20.84
C PHE A 17 14.07 -10.84 -20.95
N SER A 18 13.10 -11.66 -21.37
CA SER A 18 13.27 -13.10 -21.47
C SER A 18 14.39 -13.46 -22.45
N PHE A 19 14.36 -12.89 -23.66
CA PHE A 19 15.40 -13.14 -24.65
C PHE A 19 16.80 -12.76 -24.14
N SER A 20 16.95 -11.57 -23.54
CA SER A 20 18.24 -11.10 -23.03
C SER A 20 18.74 -11.94 -21.86
N THR A 21 17.88 -12.34 -20.93
CA THR A 21 18.24 -13.23 -19.82
C THR A 21 18.64 -14.63 -20.32
N PHE A 22 17.88 -15.23 -21.23
CA PHE A 22 18.24 -16.54 -21.80
C PHE A 22 19.53 -16.48 -22.62
N TYR A 23 19.79 -15.37 -23.32
CA TYR A 23 21.06 -15.16 -23.99
C TYR A 23 22.25 -15.16 -23.01
N VAL A 24 22.13 -14.45 -21.87
CA VAL A 24 23.16 -14.45 -20.82
C VAL A 24 23.33 -15.84 -20.20
N ILE A 25 22.23 -16.56 -19.95
CA ILE A 25 22.26 -17.94 -19.46
C ILE A 25 23.03 -18.84 -20.41
N SER A 26 22.76 -18.77 -21.72
CA SER A 26 23.47 -19.56 -22.72
C SER A 26 24.96 -19.26 -22.71
N LEU A 27 25.37 -17.99 -22.64
CA LEU A 27 26.78 -17.61 -22.54
C LEU A 27 27.45 -18.18 -21.28
N VAL A 28 26.77 -18.09 -20.12
CA VAL A 28 27.29 -18.64 -18.86
C VAL A 28 27.43 -20.15 -18.96
N VAL A 29 26.39 -20.86 -19.43
CA VAL A 29 26.42 -22.31 -19.56
C VAL A 29 27.50 -22.75 -20.54
N GLU A 30 27.63 -22.12 -21.70
CA GLU A 30 28.66 -22.47 -22.70
C GLU A 30 30.09 -22.29 -22.15
N ASN A 31 30.34 -21.21 -21.40
CA ASN A 31 31.66 -20.95 -20.83
C ASN A 31 31.97 -21.84 -19.61
N CYS A 32 30.94 -22.24 -18.86
CA CYS A 32 31.12 -22.87 -17.54
C CYS A 32 30.81 -24.39 -17.50
N ARG A 33 30.23 -24.98 -18.55
CA ARG A 33 29.72 -26.37 -18.56
C ARG A 33 30.74 -27.42 -18.10
N SER A 34 32.02 -27.17 -18.36
CA SER A 34 33.12 -28.12 -18.11
C SER A 34 33.94 -27.77 -16.87
N MET A 35 33.56 -26.73 -16.11
CA MET A 35 34.34 -26.22 -14.98
C MET A 35 33.59 -26.40 -13.66
N PRO A 36 34.20 -27.05 -12.64
CA PRO A 36 33.57 -27.22 -11.33
C PRO A 36 33.44 -25.89 -10.55
N VAL A 37 34.31 -24.91 -10.83
CA VAL A 37 34.21 -23.53 -10.35
C VAL A 37 34.43 -22.63 -11.57
N CYS A 38 33.43 -21.83 -11.94
CA CYS A 38 33.50 -20.97 -13.12
C CYS A 38 33.70 -19.51 -12.73
N GLU A 39 34.82 -18.94 -13.16
CA GLU A 39 35.15 -17.52 -13.04
C GLU A 39 35.72 -17.05 -14.40
N PRO A 40 34.90 -16.41 -15.26
CA PRO A 40 35.35 -15.95 -16.57
C PRO A 40 36.47 -14.90 -16.46
N ALA A 41 37.51 -15.05 -17.28
CA ALA A 41 38.64 -14.12 -17.32
C ALA A 41 38.30 -12.74 -17.92
N SER A 42 37.18 -12.63 -18.62
CA SER A 42 36.69 -11.40 -19.24
C SER A 42 35.17 -11.28 -19.12
N PRO A 43 34.60 -10.06 -19.21
CA PRO A 43 33.16 -9.87 -19.18
C PRO A 43 32.49 -10.57 -20.36
N LEU A 44 31.48 -11.40 -20.07
CA LEU A 44 30.74 -12.17 -21.10
C LEU A 44 29.90 -11.27 -22.03
N PHE A 45 29.59 -10.05 -21.62
CA PHE A 45 28.81 -9.08 -22.37
C PHE A 45 29.09 -7.66 -21.88
N GLY A 46 28.83 -6.68 -22.75
CA GLY A 46 29.12 -5.26 -22.49
C GLY A 46 28.16 -4.61 -21.49
N ASP A 47 28.58 -3.46 -20.95
CA ASP A 47 27.84 -2.76 -19.90
C ASP A 47 26.49 -2.19 -20.37
N GLY A 48 26.38 -1.78 -21.64
CA GLY A 48 25.11 -1.37 -22.22
C GLY A 48 24.06 -2.49 -22.19
N PHE A 49 24.48 -3.74 -22.43
CA PHE A 49 23.59 -4.90 -22.34
C PHE A 49 23.14 -5.12 -20.89
N LYS A 50 24.06 -5.05 -19.92
CA LYS A 50 23.76 -5.13 -18.48
C LYS A 50 22.66 -4.15 -18.10
N TYR A 51 22.83 -2.88 -18.47
CA TYR A 51 21.87 -1.82 -18.16
C TYR A 51 20.48 -2.10 -18.72
N VAL A 52 20.41 -2.55 -19.98
CA VAL A 52 19.12 -2.86 -20.62
C VAL A 52 18.44 -4.05 -19.95
N VAL A 53 19.14 -5.17 -19.71
CA VAL A 53 18.50 -6.37 -19.13
C VAL A 53 18.02 -6.12 -17.70
N THR A 54 18.78 -5.39 -16.88
CA THR A 54 18.39 -5.10 -15.50
C THR A 54 17.25 -4.07 -15.43
N THR A 55 17.31 -3.02 -16.24
CA THR A 55 16.26 -1.99 -16.29
C THR A 55 14.95 -2.58 -16.79
N VAL A 56 14.98 -3.33 -17.90
CA VAL A 56 13.78 -3.96 -18.46
C VAL A 56 13.23 -5.03 -17.51
N GLY A 57 14.10 -5.83 -16.88
CA GLY A 57 13.68 -6.81 -15.86
C GLY A 57 13.00 -6.18 -14.65
N GLY A 58 13.48 -5.01 -14.21
CA GLY A 58 12.85 -4.21 -13.17
C GLY A 58 11.47 -3.69 -13.58
N LEU A 59 11.34 -3.13 -14.79
CA LEU A 59 10.06 -2.63 -15.32
C LEU A 59 9.01 -3.74 -15.49
N VAL A 60 9.42 -4.89 -16.01
CA VAL A 60 8.55 -6.08 -16.15
C VAL A 60 8.04 -6.53 -14.78
N SER A 61 8.93 -6.62 -13.79
CA SER A 61 8.56 -7.06 -12.44
C SER A 61 7.67 -6.06 -11.71
N ALA A 62 7.93 -4.76 -11.86
CA ALA A 62 7.08 -3.70 -11.32
C ALA A 62 5.66 -3.75 -11.91
N LEU A 63 5.54 -4.03 -13.20
CA LEU A 63 4.24 -4.19 -13.86
C LEU A 63 3.48 -5.41 -13.33
N VAL A 64 4.16 -6.55 -13.15
CA VAL A 64 3.57 -7.76 -12.54
C VAL A 64 3.04 -7.45 -11.13
N ILE A 65 3.85 -6.82 -10.28
CA ILE A 65 3.46 -6.48 -8.91
C ILE A 65 2.27 -5.51 -8.92
N ALA A 66 2.30 -4.48 -9.76
CA ALA A 66 1.21 -3.51 -9.87
C ALA A 66 -0.11 -4.19 -10.25
N HIS A 67 -0.10 -5.12 -11.22
CA HIS A 67 -1.31 -5.84 -11.61
C HIS A 67 -1.81 -6.79 -10.52
N LEU A 68 -0.92 -7.54 -9.89
CA LEU A 68 -1.30 -8.50 -8.84
C LEU A 68 -1.78 -7.81 -7.56
N THR A 69 -1.31 -6.59 -7.28
CA THR A 69 -1.77 -5.77 -6.15
C THR A 69 -3.19 -5.24 -6.33
N VAL A 70 -3.61 -4.99 -7.57
CA VAL A 70 -4.97 -4.48 -7.88
C VAL A 70 -5.95 -5.64 -8.13
N THR A 71 -5.46 -6.87 -8.26
CA THR A 71 -6.29 -8.05 -8.46
C THR A 71 -6.90 -8.49 -7.13
N GLU A 72 -8.21 -8.72 -7.10
CA GLU A 72 -8.86 -9.29 -5.92
C GLU A 72 -8.28 -10.69 -5.59
N PRO A 73 -7.99 -10.99 -4.30
CA PRO A 73 -7.41 -12.28 -3.92
C PRO A 73 -8.27 -13.46 -4.38
N GLY A 74 -7.67 -14.39 -5.13
CA GLY A 74 -8.34 -15.58 -5.65
C GLY A 74 -9.04 -15.40 -7.01
N ASN A 75 -9.08 -14.17 -7.55
CA ASN A 75 -9.57 -13.92 -8.91
C ASN A 75 -8.42 -13.96 -9.93
N ALA A 76 -8.75 -14.28 -11.18
CA ALA A 76 -7.78 -14.22 -12.27
C ALA A 76 -7.39 -12.75 -12.55
N PRO A 77 -6.09 -12.42 -12.63
CA PRO A 77 -5.65 -11.05 -12.90
C PRO A 77 -6.14 -10.57 -14.27
N THR A 78 -6.80 -9.42 -14.29
CA THR A 78 -7.31 -8.77 -15.51
C THR A 78 -6.42 -7.60 -15.90
N VAL A 79 -5.98 -7.55 -17.17
CA VAL A 79 -5.17 -6.43 -17.67
C VAL A 79 -6.05 -5.34 -18.26
N GLY A 80 -5.99 -4.15 -17.62
CA GLY A 80 -6.62 -2.92 -18.07
C GLY A 80 -8.07 -2.74 -17.62
N SER A 81 -8.54 -1.49 -17.70
CA SER A 81 -9.92 -1.06 -17.39
C SER A 81 -10.93 -1.44 -18.48
N PHE A 82 -10.67 -2.50 -19.24
CA PHE A 82 -11.64 -3.01 -20.21
C PHE A 82 -12.68 -3.84 -19.46
N ALA A 83 -13.95 -3.45 -19.57
CA ALA A 83 -15.07 -4.34 -19.32
C ALA A 83 -15.34 -5.10 -20.63
N PRO A 84 -14.77 -6.30 -20.85
CA PRO A 84 -15.03 -7.07 -22.07
C PRO A 84 -16.53 -7.36 -22.21
N GLU A 85 -17.11 -6.90 -23.32
CA GLU A 85 -18.55 -7.08 -23.62
C GLU A 85 -18.93 -8.54 -23.94
N SER A 86 -17.94 -9.45 -24.12
CA SER A 86 -18.16 -10.86 -24.42
C SER A 86 -17.31 -11.81 -23.57
N LYS A 87 -17.85 -12.99 -23.28
CA LYS A 87 -17.14 -14.07 -22.56
C LYS A 87 -15.87 -14.53 -23.28
N ALA A 88 -15.85 -14.45 -24.61
CA ALA A 88 -14.68 -14.79 -25.42
C ALA A 88 -13.53 -13.78 -25.23
N ALA A 89 -13.85 -12.48 -25.10
CA ALA A 89 -12.85 -11.44 -24.84
C ALA A 89 -12.26 -11.53 -23.42
N VAL A 90 -13.06 -11.91 -22.41
CA VAL A 90 -12.56 -12.22 -21.05
C VAL A 90 -11.54 -13.37 -21.11
N TYR A 91 -11.89 -14.46 -21.78
CA TYR A 91 -11.04 -15.64 -21.87
C TYR A 91 -9.73 -15.35 -22.60
N ALA A 92 -9.78 -14.61 -23.71
CA ALA A 92 -8.59 -14.21 -24.46
C ALA A 92 -7.65 -13.34 -23.62
N THR A 93 -8.17 -12.32 -22.93
CA THR A 93 -7.35 -11.47 -22.06
C THR A 93 -6.71 -12.27 -20.93
N ASN A 94 -7.49 -13.09 -20.21
CA ASN A 94 -6.96 -13.90 -19.11
C ASN A 94 -5.88 -14.88 -19.59
N THR A 95 -6.04 -15.46 -20.79
CA THR A 95 -5.03 -16.34 -21.38
C THR A 95 -3.71 -15.60 -21.60
N VAL A 96 -3.75 -14.37 -22.13
CA VAL A 96 -2.55 -13.55 -22.32
C VAL A 96 -1.86 -13.22 -21.00
N VAL A 97 -2.62 -12.90 -19.94
CA VAL A 97 -2.05 -12.60 -18.62
C VAL A 97 -1.39 -13.83 -18.00
N VAL A 98 -2.05 -14.99 -18.09
CA VAL A 98 -1.47 -16.24 -17.57
C VAL A 98 -0.18 -16.58 -18.31
N LEU A 99 -0.16 -16.49 -19.65
CA LEU A 99 1.06 -16.71 -20.44
C LEU A 99 2.17 -15.73 -20.08
N TYR A 100 1.82 -14.46 -19.86
CA TYR A 100 2.75 -13.43 -19.41
C TYR A 100 3.41 -13.79 -18.08
N LEU A 101 2.60 -14.14 -17.08
CA LEU A 101 3.09 -14.52 -15.74
C LEU A 101 3.95 -15.79 -15.80
N LEU A 102 3.53 -16.79 -16.57
CA LEU A 102 4.31 -18.03 -16.74
C LEU A 102 5.68 -17.77 -17.37
N ALA A 103 5.74 -16.93 -18.41
CA ALA A 103 7.00 -16.57 -19.04
C ALA A 103 7.90 -15.75 -18.10
N TRP A 104 7.34 -14.80 -17.34
CA TRP A 104 8.10 -14.07 -16.33
C TRP A 104 8.67 -14.98 -15.24
N ILE A 105 7.86 -15.92 -14.73
CA ILE A 105 8.29 -16.90 -13.74
C ILE A 105 9.39 -17.81 -14.30
N ALA A 106 9.21 -18.34 -15.51
CA ALA A 106 10.18 -19.23 -16.14
C ALA A 106 11.54 -18.54 -16.35
N THR A 107 11.53 -17.29 -16.84
CA THR A 107 12.75 -16.50 -17.05
C THR A 107 13.49 -16.23 -15.74
N GLY A 108 12.78 -15.79 -14.70
CA GLY A 108 13.38 -15.49 -13.41
C GLY A 108 13.89 -16.73 -12.67
N LEU A 109 13.15 -17.84 -12.72
CA LEU A 109 13.58 -19.11 -12.16
C LEU A 109 14.83 -19.64 -12.86
N ALA A 110 14.91 -19.53 -14.19
CA ALA A 110 16.10 -19.92 -14.94
C ALA A 110 17.33 -19.08 -14.53
N ALA A 111 17.16 -17.75 -14.35
CA ALA A 111 18.21 -16.88 -13.86
C ALA A 111 18.66 -17.22 -12.43
N LEU A 112 17.71 -17.55 -11.54
CA LEU A 112 18.01 -17.98 -10.18
C LEU A 112 18.81 -19.29 -10.16
N VAL A 113 18.35 -20.30 -10.90
CA VAL A 113 19.01 -21.61 -10.93
C VAL A 113 20.40 -21.51 -11.55
N VAL A 114 20.53 -20.91 -12.73
CA VAL A 114 21.83 -20.85 -13.43
C VAL A 114 22.77 -19.84 -12.79
N GLY A 115 22.26 -18.62 -12.51
CA GLY A 115 23.05 -17.52 -11.98
C GLY A 115 23.44 -17.73 -10.53
N VAL A 116 22.50 -18.10 -9.65
CA VAL A 116 22.77 -18.15 -8.19
C VAL A 116 23.16 -19.55 -7.73
N MET A 117 22.47 -20.60 -8.19
CA MET A 117 22.67 -21.96 -7.66
C MET A 117 23.79 -22.73 -8.36
N LEU A 118 23.88 -22.64 -9.70
CA LEU A 118 24.87 -23.40 -10.47
C LEU A 118 26.18 -22.64 -10.66
N TYR A 119 26.11 -21.35 -11.02
CA TYR A 119 27.30 -20.55 -11.40
C TYR A 119 27.33 -19.16 -10.75
N PRO A 120 27.32 -19.05 -9.40
CA PRO A 120 27.24 -17.77 -8.66
C PRO A 120 28.31 -16.74 -9.02
N LYS A 121 29.49 -17.21 -9.44
CA LYS A 121 30.65 -16.37 -9.75
C LYS A 121 30.86 -16.12 -11.24
N ALA A 122 30.05 -16.73 -12.11
CA ALA A 122 30.23 -16.59 -13.55
C ALA A 122 29.73 -15.24 -14.09
N SER A 123 28.64 -14.73 -13.52
CA SER A 123 28.11 -13.42 -13.87
C SER A 123 27.37 -12.82 -12.69
N SER A 124 27.91 -11.74 -12.12
CA SER A 124 27.21 -10.99 -11.06
C SER A 124 25.85 -10.51 -11.55
N THR A 125 25.74 -10.03 -12.79
CA THR A 125 24.46 -9.59 -13.37
C THR A 125 23.41 -10.70 -13.39
N LEU A 126 23.76 -11.93 -13.77
CA LEU A 126 22.80 -13.03 -13.80
C LEU A 126 22.38 -13.44 -12.38
N SER A 127 23.32 -13.47 -11.44
CA SER A 127 23.06 -13.72 -10.01
C SER A 127 22.15 -12.64 -9.41
N ASP A 128 22.37 -11.37 -9.75
CA ASP A 128 21.57 -10.24 -9.30
C ASP A 128 20.15 -10.32 -9.85
N ILE A 129 19.98 -10.66 -11.14
CA ILE A 129 18.66 -10.87 -11.76
C ILE A 129 17.92 -11.99 -11.03
N GLY A 130 18.56 -13.14 -10.80
CA GLY A 130 17.94 -14.30 -10.15
C GLY A 130 17.54 -14.03 -8.70
N SER A 131 18.45 -13.45 -7.91
CA SER A 131 18.19 -13.14 -6.49
C SER A 131 17.15 -12.03 -6.31
N THR A 132 17.22 -10.97 -7.12
CA THR A 132 16.24 -9.88 -7.11
C THR A 132 14.87 -10.38 -7.55
N TRP A 133 14.79 -11.19 -8.62
CA TRP A 133 13.54 -11.78 -9.07
C TRP A 133 12.88 -12.63 -7.98
N LEU A 134 13.64 -13.42 -7.22
CA LEU A 134 13.07 -14.22 -6.11
C LEU A 134 12.37 -13.33 -5.07
N GLY A 135 12.99 -12.23 -4.66
CA GLY A 135 12.37 -11.28 -3.73
C GLY A 135 11.10 -10.64 -4.30
N LEU A 136 11.12 -10.28 -5.58
CA LEU A 136 9.98 -9.68 -6.28
C LEU A 136 8.84 -10.70 -6.50
N ALA A 137 9.16 -11.96 -6.80
CA ALA A 137 8.20 -13.04 -6.95
C ALA A 137 7.50 -13.37 -5.64
N VAL A 138 8.24 -13.43 -4.53
CA VAL A 138 7.66 -13.59 -3.19
C VAL A 138 6.78 -12.40 -2.85
N SER A 139 7.25 -11.17 -3.09
CA SER A 139 6.45 -9.95 -2.85
C SER A 139 5.16 -9.92 -3.67
N ALA A 140 5.23 -10.31 -4.94
CA ALA A 140 4.08 -10.44 -5.82
C ALA A 140 3.09 -11.51 -5.33
N ALA A 141 3.58 -12.65 -4.82
CA ALA A 141 2.76 -13.68 -4.21
C ALA A 141 2.08 -13.19 -2.93
N TYR A 142 2.80 -12.47 -2.06
CA TYR A 142 2.23 -11.85 -0.86
C TYR A 142 1.13 -10.85 -1.22
N ALA A 143 1.34 -10.02 -2.25
CA ALA A 143 0.34 -9.10 -2.77
C ALA A 143 -0.89 -9.84 -3.33
N TYR A 144 -0.68 -10.85 -4.16
CA TYR A 144 -1.77 -11.61 -4.81
C TYR A 144 -2.62 -12.43 -3.82
N PHE A 145 -1.97 -13.11 -2.87
CA PHE A 145 -2.67 -13.91 -1.86
C PHE A 145 -3.12 -13.07 -0.66
N GLY A 146 -2.83 -11.77 -0.65
CA GLY A 146 -3.12 -10.90 0.49
C GLY A 146 -2.45 -11.34 1.79
N ILE A 147 -1.35 -12.10 1.71
CA ILE A 147 -0.61 -12.58 2.88
C ILE A 147 0.11 -11.36 3.45
N ARG A 148 -0.29 -10.94 4.64
CA ARG A 148 0.43 -9.92 5.42
C ARG A 148 1.21 -10.66 6.51
N PRO A 149 2.54 -10.46 6.65
CA PRO A 149 3.26 -11.06 7.76
C PRO A 149 2.57 -10.64 9.07
N SER A 150 2.15 -11.63 9.85
CA SER A 150 1.43 -11.41 11.09
C SER A 150 2.32 -10.61 12.04
N SER A 151 2.02 -9.34 12.24
CA SER A 151 2.44 -8.63 13.44
C SER A 151 1.60 -9.14 14.61
N ASP A 152 1.75 -10.42 14.95
CA ASP A 152 1.05 -10.98 16.11
C ASP A 152 1.82 -12.15 16.72
N ARG A 153 2.69 -11.80 17.66
CA ARG A 153 3.09 -12.69 18.75
C ARG A 153 2.49 -12.16 20.03
N ARG A 154 1.16 -12.26 20.22
CA ARG A 154 0.54 -12.45 21.54
C ARG A 154 -0.73 -13.31 21.45
N VAL A 155 -0.51 -14.60 21.63
CA VAL A 155 -1.32 -15.56 22.40
C VAL A 155 -2.83 -15.30 22.48
N GLY A 156 -3.57 -16.07 21.67
CA GLY A 156 -4.78 -16.79 22.08
C GLY A 156 -6.05 -15.98 22.41
N GLY A 157 -7.04 -16.03 21.51
CA GLY A 157 -8.44 -15.78 21.90
C GLY A 157 -9.43 -15.49 20.77
N GLY A 158 -9.91 -16.53 20.07
CA GLY A 158 -11.24 -16.54 19.42
C GLY A 158 -11.37 -15.92 18.02
N PRO A 159 -12.30 -16.41 17.18
CA PRO A 159 -12.43 -15.98 15.78
C PRO A 159 -13.20 -14.67 15.69
N ALA A 160 -12.51 -13.57 15.42
CA ALA A 160 -13.15 -12.35 14.94
C ALA A 160 -13.48 -12.53 13.45
N THR A 161 -14.77 -12.68 13.16
CA THR A 161 -15.33 -12.63 11.81
C THR A 161 -15.00 -11.29 11.15
N PHE A 162 -14.10 -11.29 10.18
CA PHE A 162 -13.87 -10.16 9.28
C PHE A 162 -15.14 -9.90 8.46
N THR A 163 -15.93 -8.90 8.86
CA THR A 163 -17.02 -8.37 8.04
C THR A 163 -16.44 -7.59 6.87
N THR A 164 -16.83 -7.96 5.65
CA THR A 164 -16.48 -7.29 4.39
C THR A 164 -16.77 -5.78 4.48
N GLY A 165 -15.72 -4.97 4.58
CA GLY A 165 -15.84 -3.51 4.61
C GLY A 165 -14.75 -2.80 5.41
N ASP A 166 -14.20 -3.43 6.43
CA ASP A 166 -13.26 -2.77 7.35
C ASP A 166 -11.96 -2.34 6.64
N LEU A 167 -11.39 -1.22 7.09
CA LEU A 167 -10.09 -0.77 6.57
C LEU A 167 -9.00 -1.62 7.20
N SER A 168 -7.97 -1.93 6.41
CA SER A 168 -6.75 -2.55 6.95
C SER A 168 -5.72 -1.48 7.29
N GLN A 169 -4.83 -1.74 8.25
CA GLN A 169 -3.70 -0.84 8.54
C GLN A 169 -2.93 -0.51 7.25
N GLY A 170 -2.56 0.77 7.09
CA GLY A 170 -1.97 1.35 5.90
C GLY A 170 -2.98 1.86 4.86
N GLN A 171 -4.27 1.50 4.96
CA GLN A 171 -5.28 1.85 3.97
C GLN A 171 -5.83 3.27 4.19
N LYS A 172 -6.03 3.97 3.07
CA LYS A 172 -6.58 5.33 3.00
C LYS A 172 -7.87 5.34 2.19
N VAL A 173 -8.86 6.12 2.62
CA VAL A 173 -10.10 6.34 1.89
C VAL A 173 -10.43 7.84 1.87
N PRO A 174 -10.54 8.45 0.68
CA PRO A 174 -10.21 7.89 -0.64
C PRO A 174 -8.73 7.51 -0.74
N ASN A 175 -8.38 6.61 -1.67
CA ASN A 175 -7.00 6.18 -1.90
C ASN A 175 -6.21 7.26 -2.67
N ALA A 176 -6.02 8.40 -2.02
CA ALA A 176 -5.28 9.57 -2.46
C ALA A 176 -4.50 10.15 -1.26
N SER A 177 -3.63 11.12 -1.50
CA SER A 177 -3.01 11.85 -0.39
C SER A 177 -4.03 12.73 0.33
N GLU A 178 -3.79 12.98 1.61
CA GLU A 178 -4.58 13.90 2.41
C GLU A 178 -4.63 15.28 1.76
N VAL A 179 -3.47 15.81 1.34
CA VAL A 179 -3.36 17.14 0.70
C VAL A 179 -4.19 17.23 -0.59
N VAL A 180 -4.27 16.17 -1.40
CA VAL A 180 -5.11 16.16 -2.62
C VAL A 180 -6.60 16.13 -2.27
N THR A 181 -6.97 15.50 -1.15
CA THR A 181 -8.35 15.26 -0.76
C THR A 181 -8.94 16.42 0.04
N CYS A 182 -8.22 16.83 1.08
CA CYS A 182 -8.62 17.84 2.05
C CYS A 182 -8.06 19.23 1.70
N GLY A 183 -7.04 19.33 0.84
CA GLY A 183 -6.29 20.55 0.60
C GLY A 183 -5.11 20.70 1.59
N PRO A 184 -4.08 21.47 1.24
CA PRO A 184 -2.92 21.69 2.10
C PRO A 184 -3.31 22.48 3.36
N ILE A 185 -2.43 22.44 4.36
CA ILE A 185 -2.44 23.42 5.43
C ILE A 185 -2.15 24.82 4.86
N THR A 186 -2.83 25.83 5.39
CA THR A 186 -2.60 27.26 5.13
C THR A 186 -1.64 27.84 6.17
N LYS A 187 -1.85 27.53 7.46
CA LYS A 187 -1.06 28.06 8.58
C LYS A 187 -1.20 27.16 9.81
N LYS A 188 -0.13 27.05 10.62
CA LYS A 188 -0.25 26.49 11.97
C LYS A 188 -0.96 27.49 12.89
N ILE A 189 -2.19 27.19 13.31
CA ILE A 189 -2.99 28.07 14.17
C ILE A 189 -2.48 27.95 15.60
N THR A 190 -2.13 29.08 16.22
CA THR A 190 -1.78 29.20 17.64
C THR A 190 -2.93 29.83 18.43
N ARG A 191 -2.95 29.69 19.76
CA ARG A 191 -4.00 30.31 20.62
C ARG A 191 -4.15 31.82 20.45
N THR A 192 -3.08 32.51 20.04
CA THR A 192 -3.05 33.97 19.85
C THR A 192 -3.51 34.42 18.47
N ASP A 193 -3.67 33.48 17.54
CA ASP A 193 -4.04 33.81 16.17
C ASP A 193 -5.53 34.15 16.04
N PRO A 194 -5.90 35.14 15.21
CA PRO A 194 -7.31 35.43 14.94
C PRO A 194 -8.08 34.23 14.39
N GLU A 195 -7.41 33.36 13.62
CA GLU A 195 -8.00 32.15 13.06
C GLU A 195 -8.42 31.13 14.13
N PHE A 196 -7.84 31.19 15.34
CA PHE A 196 -8.22 30.33 16.46
C PHE A 196 -9.68 30.52 16.88
N ALA A 197 -10.24 31.72 16.69
CA ALA A 197 -11.65 32.02 16.94
C ALA A 197 -12.61 31.25 16.00
N GLY A 198 -12.09 30.69 14.90
CA GLY A 198 -12.83 29.79 14.00
C GLY A 198 -12.92 28.36 14.49
N LEU A 199 -12.10 27.95 15.45
CA LEU A 199 -12.18 26.64 16.09
C LEU A 199 -13.27 26.62 17.16
N VAL A 200 -13.90 25.48 17.33
CA VAL A 200 -14.95 25.25 18.31
C VAL A 200 -14.56 24.10 19.23
N THR A 201 -14.96 24.20 20.50
CA THR A 201 -14.76 23.13 21.48
C THR A 201 -15.82 22.04 21.30
N ASN A 202 -15.40 20.79 21.19
CA ASN A 202 -16.30 19.65 21.19
C ASN A 202 -16.54 19.12 22.63
N THR A 203 -17.81 19.18 23.05
CA THR A 203 -18.29 18.79 24.38
C THR A 203 -19.21 17.56 24.34
N ASN A 204 -19.22 16.82 23.23
CA ASN A 204 -20.09 15.65 23.06
C ASN A 204 -19.77 14.56 24.09
N ALA A 205 -20.75 14.22 24.95
CA ALA A 205 -20.59 13.24 26.02
C ALA A 205 -20.35 11.79 25.54
N LYS A 206 -20.54 11.52 24.25
CA LYS A 206 -20.23 10.23 23.60
C LYS A 206 -18.78 10.15 23.10
N ILE A 207 -18.01 11.23 23.25
CA ILE A 207 -16.59 11.28 22.92
C ILE A 207 -15.79 11.41 24.21
N VAL A 208 -14.77 10.56 24.34
CA VAL A 208 -13.74 10.69 25.37
C VAL A 208 -12.55 11.38 24.74
N PHE A 209 -12.03 12.43 25.38
CA PHE A 209 -10.81 13.11 24.95
C PHE A 209 -9.68 12.67 25.86
N LYS A 210 -8.49 12.44 25.30
CA LYS A 210 -7.32 12.02 26.08
C LYS A 210 -6.78 13.20 26.87
N ASP A 211 -6.64 14.36 26.21
CA ASP A 211 -6.27 15.66 26.80
C ASP A 211 -5.11 15.52 27.79
N GLU A 212 -4.06 14.82 27.37
CA GLU A 212 -2.87 14.59 28.19
C GLU A 212 -2.08 15.87 28.46
N GLU A 213 -2.25 16.89 27.62
CA GLU A 213 -1.71 18.24 27.77
C GLU A 213 -2.42 19.00 28.90
N ASN A 214 -3.65 18.60 29.25
CA ASN A 214 -4.55 19.29 30.19
C ASN A 214 -4.87 20.74 29.77
N THR A 215 -4.88 21.02 28.46
CA THR A 215 -5.15 22.35 27.90
C THR A 215 -6.48 22.41 27.14
N GLY A 216 -7.14 21.26 26.95
CA GLY A 216 -8.33 21.11 26.14
C GLY A 216 -8.07 21.23 24.63
N ALA A 217 -6.82 21.20 24.18
CA ALA A 217 -6.42 21.30 22.77
C ALA A 217 -7.09 20.22 21.91
N ASP A 218 -7.13 19.00 22.44
CA ASP A 218 -7.82 17.82 21.93
C ASP A 218 -9.31 18.03 21.59
N ARG A 219 -9.94 19.05 22.20
CA ARG A 219 -11.36 19.39 21.99
C ARG A 219 -11.55 20.46 20.92
N MET A 220 -10.49 21.18 20.55
CA MET A 220 -10.55 22.27 19.60
C MET A 220 -10.48 21.72 18.17
N MET A 221 -11.43 22.12 17.34
CA MET A 221 -11.54 21.64 15.97
C MET A 221 -12.40 22.57 15.13
N THR A 222 -12.30 22.48 13.80
CA THR A 222 -13.22 23.19 12.91
C THR A 222 -14.66 22.72 13.10
N PRO A 223 -15.68 23.56 12.84
CA PRO A 223 -17.08 23.16 12.91
C PRO A 223 -17.40 21.94 12.04
N ARG A 224 -16.71 21.80 10.90
CA ARG A 224 -16.85 20.64 10.01
C ARG A 224 -16.34 19.36 10.67
N LEU A 225 -15.13 19.36 11.21
CA LEU A 225 -14.58 18.18 11.90
C LEU A 225 -15.46 17.79 13.09
N LYS A 226 -15.90 18.77 13.89
CA LYS A 226 -16.85 18.55 14.99
C LYS A 226 -18.10 17.80 14.54
N SER A 227 -18.73 18.25 13.46
CA SER A 227 -19.94 17.62 12.91
C SER A 227 -19.71 16.16 12.48
N LYS A 228 -18.53 15.86 11.91
CA LYS A 228 -18.14 14.50 11.52
C LYS A 228 -17.89 13.60 12.72
N LEU A 229 -17.14 14.08 13.72
CA LEU A 229 -16.88 13.32 14.94
C LEU A 229 -18.14 13.10 15.77
N ASP A 230 -19.06 14.08 15.81
CA ASP A 230 -20.34 13.93 16.50
C ASP A 230 -21.22 12.85 15.84
N SER A 231 -21.23 12.82 14.50
CA SER A 231 -21.91 11.77 13.74
C SER A 231 -21.28 10.41 13.97
N LEU A 232 -19.94 10.32 13.89
CA LEU A 232 -19.19 9.09 14.15
C LEU A 232 -19.41 8.57 15.56
N ALA A 233 -19.42 9.44 16.58
CA ALA A 233 -19.64 9.05 17.97
C ALA A 233 -21.02 8.40 18.20
N ASN A 234 -22.05 8.83 17.47
CA ASN A 234 -23.36 8.19 17.49
C ASN A 234 -23.31 6.79 16.89
N VAL A 235 -22.59 6.62 15.78
CA VAL A 235 -22.44 5.33 15.09
C VAL A 235 -21.62 4.36 15.94
N VAL A 236 -20.50 4.81 16.53
CA VAL A 236 -19.65 4.00 17.43
C VAL A 236 -20.45 3.49 18.63
N ALA A 237 -21.24 4.34 19.27
CA ALA A 237 -22.08 3.95 20.40
C ALA A 237 -23.20 2.97 20.00
N SER A 238 -23.65 3.01 18.75
CA SER A 238 -24.64 2.07 18.21
C SER A 238 -24.04 0.73 17.79
N GLU A 239 -22.85 0.75 17.17
CA GLU A 239 -22.13 -0.44 16.71
C GLU A 239 -21.65 -1.28 17.90
N TRP A 240 -21.13 -0.61 18.94
CA TRP A 240 -20.56 -1.27 20.11
C TRP A 240 -21.21 -0.73 21.39
N PRO A 241 -22.26 -1.41 21.89
CA PRO A 241 -22.92 -1.01 23.14
C PRO A 241 -21.92 -0.88 24.29
N GLY A 242 -21.92 0.29 24.94
CA GLY A 242 -21.02 0.62 26.05
C GLY A 242 -19.66 1.21 25.64
N ALA A 243 -19.31 1.19 24.34
CA ALA A 243 -18.13 1.87 23.85
C ALA A 243 -18.44 3.35 23.50
N LYS A 244 -17.41 4.17 23.55
CA LYS A 244 -17.43 5.57 23.10
C LYS A 244 -16.36 5.79 22.04
N LEU A 245 -16.54 6.82 21.21
CA LEU A 245 -15.44 7.33 20.39
C LEU A 245 -14.41 7.95 21.33
N ARG A 246 -13.12 7.78 21.03
CA ARG A 246 -12.05 8.42 21.79
C ARG A 246 -11.14 9.19 20.84
N VAL A 247 -10.97 10.48 21.10
CA VAL A 247 -9.98 11.35 20.44
C VAL A 247 -8.71 11.30 21.28
N THR A 248 -7.57 11.05 20.62
CA THR A 248 -6.24 11.08 21.24
C THR A 248 -5.44 12.30 20.90
N GLU A 249 -5.70 12.88 19.73
CA GLU A 249 -5.05 14.09 19.27
C GLU A 249 -6.01 14.80 18.29
N ALA A 250 -6.04 16.13 18.29
CA ALA A 250 -6.88 16.90 17.36
C ALA A 250 -6.22 18.19 16.91
N TRP A 251 -6.52 19.33 17.55
CA TRP A 251 -5.76 20.54 17.29
C TRP A 251 -4.49 20.54 18.13
N ASP A 252 -3.36 20.37 17.46
CA ASP A 252 -2.02 20.29 18.06
C ASP A 252 -1.40 21.69 18.22
N GLU A 253 -0.94 21.99 19.44
CA GLU A 253 -0.21 23.21 19.79
C GLU A 253 1.26 22.98 20.19
N ASP A 254 1.68 21.72 20.30
CA ASP A 254 3.00 21.29 20.78
C ASP A 254 3.97 20.90 19.64
N ASN A 255 3.49 20.88 18.39
CA ASN A 255 4.26 20.52 17.19
C ASN A 255 4.72 19.06 17.14
N GLU A 256 3.83 18.14 17.48
CA GLU A 256 4.10 16.70 17.48
C GLU A 256 3.98 16.09 16.06
N HIS A 257 3.30 16.77 15.14
CA HIS A 257 3.11 16.29 13.77
C HIS A 257 4.08 16.89 12.75
N ALA A 258 4.18 16.26 11.57
CA ALA A 258 4.92 16.80 10.43
C ALA A 258 4.45 18.22 10.04
N ASP A 259 5.35 19.05 9.51
CA ASP A 259 5.11 20.49 9.30
C ASP A 259 3.84 20.86 8.51
N ALA A 260 3.39 19.97 7.62
CA ALA A 260 2.22 20.18 6.78
C ALA A 260 0.92 19.55 7.33
N SER A 261 0.89 19.14 8.60
CA SER A 261 -0.23 18.43 9.22
C SER A 261 -1.49 19.28 9.34
N LEU A 262 -2.65 18.68 9.09
CA LEU A 262 -3.96 19.32 9.27
C LEU A 262 -4.40 19.39 10.76
N HIS A 263 -3.69 18.72 11.67
CA HIS A 263 -3.90 18.88 13.12
C HIS A 263 -3.69 20.34 13.53
N TYR A 264 -2.70 21.03 12.97
CA TYR A 264 -2.41 22.43 13.27
C TYR A 264 -3.52 23.43 12.87
N GLU A 265 -4.51 23.01 12.08
CA GLU A 265 -5.70 23.81 11.73
C GLU A 265 -6.98 23.30 12.40
N GLY A 266 -6.89 22.31 13.30
CA GLY A 266 -8.05 21.65 13.89
C GLY A 266 -8.91 20.94 12.83
N ARG A 267 -8.29 20.47 11.75
CA ARG A 267 -8.93 19.81 10.60
C ARG A 267 -8.66 18.32 10.55
N ALA A 268 -7.84 17.79 11.46
CA ALA A 268 -7.61 16.37 11.63
C ALA A 268 -7.83 15.93 13.09
N ALA A 269 -7.99 14.62 13.27
CA ALA A 269 -8.02 14.00 14.59
C ALA A 269 -7.57 12.54 14.52
N ASP A 270 -6.89 12.10 15.56
CA ASP A 270 -6.50 10.72 15.78
C ASP A 270 -7.49 10.04 16.74
N LEU A 271 -8.00 8.89 16.33
CA LEU A 271 -9.17 8.26 16.94
C LEU A 271 -8.91 6.82 17.35
N THR A 272 -9.52 6.46 18.48
CA THR A 272 -9.60 5.12 19.03
C THR A 272 -11.02 4.86 19.57
N THR A 273 -11.27 3.68 20.10
CA THR A 273 -12.44 3.43 20.95
C THR A 273 -12.12 3.66 22.41
N ASN A 274 -13.13 3.89 23.24
CA ASN A 274 -13.04 3.77 24.69
C ASN A 274 -14.03 2.71 25.19
N PRO A 275 -13.59 1.63 25.86
CA PRO A 275 -12.19 1.27 26.12
C PRO A 275 -11.35 1.09 24.84
N VAL A 276 -10.04 1.28 24.96
CA VAL A 276 -9.10 1.14 23.85
C VAL A 276 -9.06 -0.33 23.41
N ASP A 277 -9.36 -0.57 22.13
CA ASP A 277 -9.33 -1.89 21.51
C ASP A 277 -8.81 -1.79 20.08
N GLY A 278 -7.57 -2.24 19.87
CA GLY A 278 -6.91 -2.22 18.56
C GLY A 278 -7.61 -3.06 17.50
N ALA A 279 -8.34 -4.12 17.90
CA ALA A 279 -9.08 -4.98 16.97
C ALA A 279 -10.27 -4.23 16.33
N LYS A 280 -10.72 -3.14 16.95
CA LYS A 280 -11.83 -2.31 16.43
C LYS A 280 -11.37 -1.22 15.45
N LEU A 281 -10.07 -0.94 15.31
CA LEU A 281 -9.58 0.21 14.52
C LEU A 281 -9.96 0.10 13.04
N GLY A 282 -9.89 -1.08 12.44
CA GLY A 282 -10.29 -1.27 11.03
C GLY A 282 -11.76 -0.99 10.78
N ARG A 283 -12.62 -1.45 11.70
CA ARG A 283 -14.06 -1.17 11.68
C ARG A 283 -14.34 0.31 11.97
N LEU A 284 -13.68 0.89 12.97
CA LEU A 284 -13.79 2.31 13.32
C LEU A 284 -13.44 3.21 12.13
N ALA A 285 -12.39 2.86 11.39
CA ALA A 285 -12.00 3.57 10.18
C ALA A 285 -13.08 3.49 9.09
N ARG A 286 -13.72 2.33 8.91
CA ARG A 286 -14.87 2.24 8.00
C ARG A 286 -16.03 3.12 8.46
N LEU A 287 -16.36 3.10 9.75
CA LEU A 287 -17.43 3.96 10.29
C LEU A 287 -17.10 5.45 10.10
N ALA A 288 -15.83 5.84 10.19
CA ALA A 288 -15.40 7.22 9.92
C ALA A 288 -15.59 7.62 8.44
N VAL A 289 -15.32 6.70 7.51
CA VAL A 289 -15.63 6.90 6.08
C VAL A 289 -17.13 7.09 5.89
N ASP A 290 -17.94 6.23 6.50
CA ASP A 290 -19.40 6.26 6.36
C ASP A 290 -20.04 7.48 7.05
N ALA A 291 -19.41 7.98 8.13
CA ALA A 291 -19.75 9.27 8.77
C ALA A 291 -19.36 10.48 7.90
N GLY A 292 -18.62 10.26 6.82
CA GLY A 292 -18.26 11.26 5.82
C GLY A 292 -17.11 12.16 6.23
N CYS A 293 -16.13 11.64 6.98
CA CYS A 293 -14.80 12.24 7.01
C CYS A 293 -14.25 12.30 5.58
N ASP A 294 -13.64 13.42 5.19
CA ASP A 294 -13.24 13.62 3.79
C ASP A 294 -12.05 12.73 3.42
N TRP A 295 -11.17 12.45 4.39
CA TRP A 295 -10.07 11.51 4.27
C TRP A 295 -9.91 10.71 5.58
N VAL A 296 -9.71 9.41 5.46
CA VAL A 296 -9.51 8.48 6.58
C VAL A 296 -8.31 7.61 6.29
N PHE A 297 -7.42 7.47 7.25
CA PHE A 297 -6.23 6.65 7.17
C PHE A 297 -6.13 5.76 8.41
N PHE A 298 -6.10 4.44 8.20
CA PHE A 298 -5.68 3.54 9.28
C PHE A 298 -4.15 3.61 9.35
N GLU A 299 -3.65 4.60 10.08
CA GLU A 299 -2.24 4.97 10.11
C GLU A 299 -1.36 3.89 10.71
N ASP A 300 -1.64 3.50 11.95
CA ASP A 300 -0.89 2.48 12.66
C ASP A 300 -1.77 1.73 13.68
N SER A 301 -1.17 0.80 14.43
CA SER A 301 -1.90 -0.04 15.39
C SER A 301 -2.43 0.70 16.64
N SER A 302 -2.11 1.98 16.80
CA SER A 302 -2.47 2.79 17.98
C SER A 302 -3.72 3.64 17.74
N HIS A 303 -3.96 4.11 16.52
CA HIS A 303 -5.10 4.97 16.18
C HIS A 303 -5.43 4.93 14.68
N ILE A 304 -6.58 5.49 14.33
CA ILE A 304 -6.89 5.89 12.95
C ILE A 304 -6.79 7.41 12.86
N HIS A 305 -6.36 7.92 11.72
CA HIS A 305 -6.32 9.34 11.43
C HIS A 305 -7.50 9.72 10.54
N VAL A 306 -8.17 10.82 10.85
CA VAL A 306 -9.23 11.37 10.00
C VAL A 306 -9.01 12.85 9.76
N SER A 307 -9.38 13.33 8.58
CA SER A 307 -9.37 14.77 8.30
C SER A 307 -10.50 15.24 7.41
N VAL A 308 -10.68 16.56 7.41
CA VAL A 308 -11.73 17.26 6.66
C VAL A 308 -11.16 18.35 5.77
N LYS A 309 -11.90 18.62 4.68
CA LYS A 309 -11.69 19.80 3.84
C LYS A 309 -11.85 21.08 4.66
N ALA A 310 -11.18 22.15 4.22
CA ALA A 310 -11.48 23.48 4.73
C ALA A 310 -12.97 23.78 4.52
N GLY A 311 -13.62 24.30 5.58
CA GLY A 311 -15.04 24.63 5.61
C GLY A 311 -15.32 26.06 5.17
#